data_AF-A0A819JJE0-F1
#
_entry.id   AF-A0A819JJE0-F1
#
_cell.length_a   1.000
_cell.length_b   1.000
_cell.length_c   1.000
_cell.angle_alpha   90.00
_cell.angle_beta   90.00
_cell.angle_gamma   90.00
#
_symmetry.space_group_name_H-M   'P 1'
#
loop_
_entity.id
_entity.type
_entity.pdbx_description
1 polymer ?
#
loop_
_entity_poly.entity_id
_entity_poly.type
_entity_poly.pdbx_seq_one_letter_code
_entity_poly.pdbx_strand_id
1 'polypeptide(L)'
;PVPQGVILHSPWPNLEYFDNNVTFFTDHYLSFRLAYNLRKLAIDKDRNWFKVTDEELSNLSPKDDSFEGFPSLYITAGTNEISIDAIRNMTKKIRLSGIEVILDEGEGLMHTYASIDLWSLQSRCVQGNICRWTREQLLIGIESMSKLNTVTINRECL
;
A
#
# COMPACT_ATOMS: atom_id res chain seq x y z
N PRO A 1 -4.18 -3.42 -18.92
CA PRO A 1 -4.78 -4.48 -18.08
C PRO A 1 -4.54 -4.13 -16.61
N VAL A 2 -5.55 -4.24 -15.76
CA VAL A 2 -5.39 -4.04 -14.30
C VAL A 2 -4.75 -5.31 -13.73
N PRO A 3 -3.75 -5.22 -12.82
CA PRO A 3 -3.20 -6.41 -12.17
C PRO A 3 -4.26 -7.12 -11.34
N GLN A 4 -4.08 -8.41 -11.03
CA GLN A 4 -5.05 -9.13 -10.20
C GLN A 4 -5.03 -8.70 -8.73
N GLY A 5 -3.85 -8.28 -8.25
CA GLY A 5 -3.68 -7.78 -6.90
C GLY A 5 -2.46 -6.88 -6.80
N VAL A 6 -2.45 -6.01 -5.79
CA VAL A 6 -1.32 -5.12 -5.48
C VAL A 6 -0.92 -5.29 -4.01
N ILE A 7 0.38 -5.37 -3.77
CA ILE A 7 0.96 -5.44 -2.43
C ILE A 7 1.55 -4.07 -2.10
N LEU A 8 1.16 -3.51 -0.96
CA LEU A 8 1.65 -2.24 -0.46
C LEU A 8 2.34 -2.44 0.89
N HIS A 9 3.65 -2.17 0.94
CA HIS A 9 4.40 -2.20 2.17
C HIS A 9 4.49 -0.82 2.78
N SER A 10 3.85 -0.64 3.93
CA SER A 10 3.83 0.60 4.71
C SER A 10 3.60 1.82 3.83
N PRO A 11 2.50 1.85 3.04
CA PRO A 11 2.30 2.90 2.07
C PRO A 11 2.17 4.26 2.77
N TRP A 12 2.48 5.32 2.03
CA TRP A 12 2.31 6.68 2.50
C TRP A 12 1.16 7.36 1.74
N PRO A 13 -0.08 7.19 2.20
CA PRO A 13 -1.26 7.60 1.42
C PRO A 13 -1.57 9.10 1.50
N ASN A 14 -0.95 9.82 2.43
CA ASN A 14 -1.13 11.25 2.59
C ASN A 14 0.23 11.93 2.77
N LEU A 15 0.75 12.51 1.69
CA LEU A 15 2.04 13.19 1.66
C LEU A 15 2.00 14.57 2.35
N GLU A 16 0.81 15.12 2.58
CA GLU A 16 0.59 16.34 3.36
C GLU A 16 0.68 16.08 4.88
N TYR A 17 0.36 14.85 5.31
CA TYR A 17 0.24 14.53 6.73
C TYR A 17 1.60 14.25 7.36
N PHE A 18 2.12 15.28 8.02
CA PHE A 18 3.00 15.15 9.18
C PHE A 18 2.30 15.84 10.34
N ASP A 19 1.64 15.07 11.21
CA ASP A 19 1.00 15.66 12.38
C ASP A 19 2.09 16.23 13.32
N ASN A 20 1.93 17.49 13.72
CA ASN A 20 2.81 18.12 14.71
C ASN A 20 2.58 17.55 16.13
N ASN A 21 1.53 16.75 16.32
CA ASN A 21 1.15 16.12 17.58
C ASN A 21 1.57 14.65 17.72
N VAL A 22 2.46 14.16 16.85
CA VAL A 22 3.03 12.81 17.02
C VAL A 22 3.84 12.79 18.30
N THR A 23 3.32 12.11 19.31
CA THR A 23 4.02 11.89 20.57
C THR A 23 5.23 11.00 20.31
N PHE A 24 6.42 11.59 20.34
CA PHE A 24 7.71 10.95 20.14
C PHE A 24 8.04 9.97 21.28
N PHE A 25 7.35 8.84 21.34
CA PHE A 25 7.73 7.77 22.27
C PHE A 25 8.60 6.74 21.57
N THR A 26 9.90 6.84 21.86
CA THR A 26 10.96 5.82 21.73
C THR A 26 11.31 5.33 20.31
N ASP A 27 12.60 5.42 19.97
CA ASP A 27 13.28 4.88 18.77
C ASP A 27 12.83 5.28 17.35
N HIS A 28 11.88 6.21 17.23
CA HIS A 28 11.41 6.81 15.97
C HIS A 28 12.44 7.68 15.19
N TYR A 29 13.70 7.76 15.63
CA TYR A 29 14.68 8.69 15.08
C TYR A 29 15.10 8.38 13.63
N LEU A 30 15.13 7.11 13.21
CA LEU A 30 15.61 6.74 11.86
C LEU A 30 14.52 6.84 10.79
N SER A 31 13.31 6.37 11.07
CA SER A 31 12.16 6.46 10.16
C SER A 31 11.69 7.91 9.99
N PHE A 32 11.67 8.70 11.05
CA PHE A 32 11.33 10.12 10.98
C PHE A 32 12.42 10.94 10.28
N ARG A 33 13.71 10.72 10.60
CA ARG A 33 14.79 11.49 9.96
C ARG A 33 14.90 11.13 8.48
N LEU A 34 14.60 9.89 8.07
CA LEU A 34 14.49 9.54 6.66
C LEU A 34 13.25 10.18 6.01
N ALA A 35 12.04 10.07 6.57
CA ALA A 35 10.83 10.66 5.98
C ALA A 35 10.84 12.21 5.97
N TYR A 36 11.29 12.84 7.06
CA TYR A 36 11.47 14.28 7.18
C TYR A 36 12.60 14.79 6.30
N ASN A 37 13.75 14.08 6.22
CA ASN A 37 14.80 14.44 5.28
C ASN A 37 14.41 14.14 3.84
N LEU A 38 13.61 13.11 3.54
CA LEU A 38 13.12 12.83 2.19
C LEU A 38 12.11 13.90 1.77
N ARG A 39 11.22 14.37 2.65
CA ARG A 39 10.39 15.55 2.38
C ARG A 39 11.24 16.80 2.23
N LYS A 40 12.22 17.04 3.11
CA LYS A 40 13.16 18.17 2.95
C LYS A 40 13.98 18.06 1.67
N LEU A 41 14.37 16.87 1.22
CA LEU A 41 15.13 16.64 -0.01
C LEU A 41 14.24 16.70 -1.26
N ALA A 42 12.95 16.34 -1.13
CA ALA A 42 11.95 16.40 -2.19
C ALA A 42 11.27 17.78 -2.31
N ILE A 43 11.34 18.61 -1.28
CA ILE A 43 10.77 19.97 -1.24
C ILE A 43 11.87 21.04 -1.06
N ASP A 44 13.15 20.65 -0.95
CA ASP A 44 14.26 21.63 -0.92
C ASP A 44 14.25 22.40 -2.24
N LYS A 45 13.95 23.69 -2.17
CA LYS A 45 13.92 24.56 -3.34
C LYS A 45 15.29 24.65 -4.04
N ASP A 46 16.36 24.30 -3.32
CA ASP A 46 17.75 24.34 -3.78
C ASP A 46 18.30 22.98 -4.26
N ARG A 47 17.61 21.86 -4.01
CA ARG A 47 18.04 20.52 -4.46
C ARG A 47 16.97 19.88 -5.36
N ASN A 48 17.12 20.11 -6.66
CA ASN A 48 16.37 19.68 -7.87
C ASN A 48 15.77 18.25 -7.98
N TRP A 49 15.51 17.48 -6.92
CA TRP A 49 15.01 16.09 -7.09
C TRP A 49 13.53 16.06 -7.48
N PHE A 50 12.68 16.90 -6.88
CA PHE A 50 11.31 17.16 -7.33
C PHE A 50 10.97 18.63 -7.04
N LYS A 51 10.59 19.43 -8.04
CA LYS A 51 10.03 20.77 -7.82
C LYS A 51 8.51 20.64 -7.80
N VAL A 52 7.97 20.06 -6.74
CA VAL A 52 6.52 19.91 -6.58
C VAL A 52 5.97 21.00 -5.66
N THR A 53 4.93 21.66 -6.14
CA THR A 53 4.08 22.58 -5.38
C THR A 53 3.24 21.81 -4.36
N ASP A 54 2.67 22.52 -3.38
CA ASP A 54 1.73 21.92 -2.43
C ASP A 54 0.49 21.34 -3.14
N GLU A 55 0.06 21.97 -4.24
CA GLU A 55 -1.03 21.47 -5.10
C GLU A 55 -0.66 20.15 -5.78
N GLU A 56 0.55 20.04 -6.32
CA GLU A 56 1.04 18.79 -6.90
C GLU A 56 1.21 17.69 -5.83
N LEU A 57 1.65 18.03 -4.62
CA LEU A 57 1.73 17.08 -3.50
C LEU A 57 0.35 16.56 -3.06
N SER A 58 -0.67 17.42 -3.07
CA SER A 58 -2.06 17.03 -2.83
C SER A 58 -2.53 16.05 -3.89
N ASN A 59 -2.29 16.35 -5.17
CA ASN A 59 -2.69 15.49 -6.30
C ASN A 59 -1.93 14.16 -6.35
N LEU A 60 -0.75 14.06 -5.72
CA LEU A 60 0.02 12.83 -5.60
C LEU A 60 -0.41 11.97 -4.41
N SER A 61 -1.23 12.51 -3.49
CA SER A 61 -1.72 11.79 -2.33
C SER A 61 -3.01 11.04 -2.67
N PRO A 62 -3.04 9.69 -2.67
CA PRO A 62 -4.26 8.94 -2.98
C PRO A 62 -5.36 9.06 -1.91
N LYS A 63 -5.16 9.90 -0.88
CA LYS A 63 -6.09 10.12 0.21
C LYS A 63 -7.50 10.53 -0.27
N ASP A 64 -7.61 11.23 -1.39
CA ASP A 64 -8.86 11.79 -1.91
C ASP A 64 -9.30 11.17 -3.25
N ASP A 65 -8.58 10.16 -3.73
CA ASP A 65 -8.88 9.48 -5.00
C ASP A 65 -10.06 8.50 -4.90
N SER A 66 -10.65 8.20 -6.06
CA SER A 66 -11.60 7.08 -6.20
C SER A 66 -10.83 5.76 -6.32
N PHE A 67 -11.32 4.73 -5.63
CA PHE A 67 -10.79 3.36 -5.70
C PHE A 67 -11.70 2.40 -6.50
N GLU A 68 -12.64 2.93 -7.28
CA GLU A 68 -13.50 2.12 -8.13
C GLU A 68 -12.69 1.37 -9.20
N GLY A 69 -12.91 0.06 -9.32
CA GLY A 69 -12.19 -0.80 -10.27
C GLY A 69 -10.72 -1.07 -9.90
N PHE A 70 -10.28 -0.66 -8.71
CA PHE A 70 -8.94 -0.96 -8.21
C PHE A 70 -8.79 -2.47 -7.94
N PRO A 71 -7.60 -3.05 -8.13
CA PRO A 71 -7.37 -4.46 -7.80
C PRO A 71 -7.46 -4.74 -6.30
N SER A 72 -7.62 -6.01 -5.93
CA SER A 72 -7.50 -6.45 -4.54
C SER A 72 -6.15 -6.05 -3.94
N LEU A 73 -6.14 -5.69 -2.66
CA LEU A 73 -4.95 -5.16 -1.98
C LEU A 73 -4.51 -6.01 -0.80
N TYR A 74 -3.20 -6.16 -0.67
CA TYR A 74 -2.54 -6.62 0.54
C TYR A 74 -1.66 -5.52 1.09
N ILE A 75 -2.01 -4.97 2.25
CA ILE A 75 -1.30 -3.86 2.88
C ILE A 75 -0.64 -4.35 4.16
N THR A 76 0.66 -4.10 4.33
CA THR A 76 1.36 -4.32 5.61
C THR A 76 1.67 -3.00 6.27
N ALA A 77 1.47 -2.88 7.58
CA ALA A 77 1.89 -1.70 8.33
C ALA A 77 2.21 -2.07 9.79
N GLY A 78 3.25 -1.50 10.38
CA GLY A 78 3.54 -1.59 11.79
C GLY A 78 2.68 -0.62 12.59
N THR A 79 2.29 -0.99 13.82
CA THR A 79 1.48 -0.08 14.66
C THR A 79 2.30 1.07 15.25
N ASN A 80 3.64 0.96 15.26
CA ASN A 80 4.57 2.05 15.56
C ASN A 80 5.01 2.81 14.29
N GLU A 81 4.07 3.08 13.38
CA GLU A 81 4.31 3.91 12.19
C GLU A 81 3.58 5.24 12.30
N ILE A 82 4.21 6.34 11.85
CA ILE A 82 3.56 7.65 11.77
C ILE A 82 2.37 7.67 10.79
N SER A 83 2.43 6.84 9.75
CA SER A 83 1.42 6.75 8.70
C SER A 83 0.27 5.82 9.05
N ILE A 84 0.30 5.11 10.19
CA ILE A 84 -0.65 4.02 10.48
C ILE A 84 -2.11 4.47 10.39
N ASP A 85 -2.44 5.62 10.95
CA ASP A 85 -3.82 6.12 10.92
C ASP A 85 -4.23 6.56 9.51
N ALA A 86 -3.30 7.12 8.73
CA ALA A 86 -3.53 7.43 7.33
C ALA A 86 -3.76 6.15 6.50
N ILE A 87 -3.00 5.08 6.78
CA ILE A 87 -3.14 3.75 6.15
C ILE A 87 -4.50 3.13 6.52
N ARG A 88 -4.89 3.16 7.79
CA ARG A 88 -6.20 2.67 8.25
C ARG A 88 -7.35 3.42 7.58
N ASN A 89 -7.25 4.75 7.50
CA ASN A 89 -8.25 5.59 6.84
C ASN A 89 -8.35 5.29 5.34
N MET A 90 -7.22 5.18 4.64
CA MET A 90 -7.20 4.77 3.23
C MET A 90 -7.82 3.39 3.05
N THR A 91 -7.43 2.40 3.86
CA THR A 91 -7.96 1.03 3.84
C THR A 91 -9.49 1.03 3.99
N LYS A 92 -10.01 1.84 4.90
CA LYS A 92 -11.47 2.01 5.09
C LYS A 92 -12.14 2.58 3.84
N LYS A 93 -11.58 3.63 3.23
CA LYS A 93 -12.11 4.22 1.99
C LYS A 93 -12.13 3.21 0.85
N ILE A 94 -11.04 2.47 0.65
CA ILE A 94 -10.95 1.46 -0.42
C ILE A 94 -12.00 0.35 -0.22
N ARG A 95 -12.16 -0.15 1.00
CA ARG A 95 -13.19 -1.15 1.32
C ARG A 95 -14.61 -0.65 1.05
N LEU A 96 -14.88 0.64 1.30
CA LEU A 96 -16.18 1.25 0.99
C LEU A 96 -16.47 1.31 -0.52
N SER A 97 -15.43 1.27 -1.36
CA SER A 97 -15.56 1.15 -2.82
C SER A 97 -15.78 -0.29 -3.31
N GLY A 98 -15.99 -1.25 -2.39
CA GLY A 98 -16.22 -2.66 -2.73
C GLY A 98 -14.97 -3.45 -3.08
N ILE A 99 -13.78 -2.87 -2.88
CA ILE A 99 -12.51 -3.54 -3.14
C ILE A 99 -12.09 -4.40 -1.95
N GLU A 100 -11.63 -5.61 -2.23
CA GLU A 100 -11.06 -6.50 -1.22
C GLU A 100 -9.71 -5.94 -0.72
N VAL A 101 -9.59 -5.74 0.59
CA VAL A 101 -8.34 -5.25 1.20
C VAL A 101 -8.02 -6.02 2.46
N ILE A 102 -6.84 -6.63 2.48
CA ILE A 102 -6.19 -7.14 3.68
C ILE A 102 -5.27 -6.04 4.22
N LEU A 103 -5.42 -5.73 5.51
CA LEU A 103 -4.49 -4.89 6.26
C LEU A 103 -3.87 -5.76 7.36
N ASP A 104 -2.59 -6.10 7.20
CA ASP A 104 -1.81 -6.94 8.10
C ASP A 104 -0.95 -6.05 9.02
N GLU A 105 -1.49 -5.77 10.20
CA GLU A 105 -0.88 -4.87 11.19
C GLU A 105 0.09 -5.61 12.10
N GLY A 106 1.35 -5.15 12.09
CA GLY A 106 2.41 -5.64 12.95
C GLY A 106 2.42 -4.93 14.29
N GLU A 107 1.92 -5.57 15.34
CA GLU A 107 1.87 -4.96 16.68
C GLU A 107 3.28 -4.63 17.21
N GLY A 108 3.51 -3.37 17.55
CA GLY A 108 4.80 -2.85 18.03
C GLY A 108 5.87 -2.69 16.94
N LEU A 109 5.56 -3.02 15.68
CA LEU A 109 6.52 -3.02 14.59
C LEU A 109 6.64 -1.65 13.93
N MET A 110 7.79 -1.41 13.32
CA MET A 110 8.13 -0.14 12.67
C MET A 110 7.84 -0.18 11.16
N HIS A 111 8.06 0.98 10.53
CA HIS A 111 7.93 1.16 9.09
C HIS A 111 8.66 0.09 8.29
N THR A 112 7.98 -0.47 7.29
CA THR A 112 8.48 -1.50 6.38
C THR A 112 8.94 -2.80 7.04
N TYR A 113 8.51 -3.12 8.27
CA TYR A 113 8.94 -4.32 9.01
C TYR A 113 8.88 -5.60 8.18
N ALA A 114 7.83 -5.74 7.36
CA ALA A 114 7.64 -6.90 6.50
C ALA A 114 8.80 -7.08 5.51
N SER A 115 9.41 -5.99 5.03
CA SER A 115 10.45 -6.01 4.01
C SER A 115 11.87 -5.92 4.56
N ILE A 116 12.06 -5.26 5.71
CA ILE A 116 13.41 -4.95 6.24
C ILE A 116 13.87 -5.90 7.35
N ASP A 117 12.95 -6.39 8.17
CA ASP A 117 13.28 -7.22 9.32
C ASP A 117 13.04 -8.69 9.00
N LEU A 118 13.90 -9.31 8.20
CA LEU A 118 13.75 -10.72 7.81
C LEU A 118 13.96 -11.71 8.97
N TRP A 119 14.36 -11.22 10.14
CA TRP A 119 14.78 -12.04 11.28
C TRP A 119 13.70 -12.18 12.35
N SER A 120 12.76 -11.23 12.45
CA SER A 120 11.62 -11.40 13.36
C SER A 120 10.66 -12.48 12.88
N LEU A 121 10.07 -13.18 13.86
CA LEU A 121 9.02 -14.15 13.60
C LEU A 121 7.81 -13.49 12.93
N GLN A 122 7.45 -12.29 13.36
CA GLN A 122 6.32 -11.54 12.82
C GLN A 122 6.52 -11.22 11.34
N SER A 123 7.68 -10.71 10.94
CA SER A 123 7.97 -10.45 9.52
C SER A 123 7.95 -11.73 8.68
N ARG A 124 8.53 -12.84 9.17
CA ARG A 124 8.44 -14.14 8.48
C ARG A 124 7.01 -14.63 8.33
N CYS A 125 6.17 -14.47 9.35
CA CYS A 125 4.75 -14.81 9.27
C CYS A 125 4.04 -13.99 8.18
N VAL A 126 4.29 -12.68 8.14
CA VAL A 126 3.69 -11.78 7.15
C VAL A 126 4.17 -12.09 5.74
N GLN A 127 5.46 -12.38 5.55
CA GLN A 127 5.98 -12.88 4.27
C GLN A 127 5.29 -14.18 3.83
N GLY A 128 5.04 -15.10 4.76
CA GLY A 128 4.24 -16.30 4.51
C GLY A 128 2.79 -16.00 4.12
N ASN A 129 2.16 -15.02 4.76
CA ASN A 129 0.80 -14.58 4.42
C ASN A 129 0.74 -13.97 3.02
N ILE A 130 1.69 -13.08 2.69
CA ILE A 130 1.83 -12.49 1.34
C ILE A 130 1.98 -13.60 0.31
N CYS A 131 2.87 -14.57 0.53
CA CYS A 131 3.06 -15.68 -0.40
C CYS A 131 1.77 -16.49 -0.63
N ARG A 132 0.97 -16.72 0.41
CA ARG A 132 -0.33 -17.41 0.30
C ARG A 132 -1.33 -16.58 -0.50
N TRP A 133 -1.48 -15.32 -0.13
CA TRP A 133 -2.41 -14.41 -0.81
C TRP A 133 -2.04 -14.23 -2.29
N THR A 134 -0.76 -14.03 -2.62
CA THR A 134 -0.32 -13.93 -4.02
C THR A 134 -0.68 -15.17 -4.83
N ARG A 135 -0.56 -16.38 -4.25
CA ARG A 135 -0.98 -17.62 -4.93
C ARG A 135 -2.49 -17.64 -5.18
N GLU A 136 -3.30 -17.20 -4.22
CA GLU A 136 -4.75 -17.11 -4.37
C GLU A 136 -5.14 -16.13 -5.49
N GLN A 137 -4.52 -14.94 -5.54
CA GLN A 137 -4.78 -13.95 -6.59
C GLN A 137 -4.39 -14.47 -7.98
N LEU A 138 -3.28 -15.23 -8.10
CA LEU A 138 -2.89 -15.87 -9.35
C LEU A 138 -3.88 -16.94 -9.81
N LEU A 139 -4.41 -17.74 -8.88
CA LEU A 139 -5.43 -18.76 -9.18
C LEU A 139 -6.73 -18.12 -9.68
N ILE A 140 -7.20 -17.06 -9.02
CA ILE A 140 -8.36 -16.25 -9.47
C ILE A 140 -8.13 -15.73 -10.90
N GLY A 141 -6.93 -15.23 -11.17
CA GLY A 141 -6.53 -14.79 -12.51
C GLY A 141 -6.61 -15.91 -13.56
N ILE A 142 -6.13 -17.11 -13.24
CA ILE A 142 -6.18 -18.27 -14.15
C ILE A 142 -7.63 -18.71 -14.41
N GLU A 143 -8.47 -18.77 -13.37
CA GLU A 143 -9.87 -19.16 -13.51
C GLU A 143 -10.70 -18.15 -14.32
N SER A 144 -10.44 -16.85 -14.16
CA SER A 144 -11.10 -15.83 -14.97
C SER A 144 -10.71 -15.95 -16.45
N MET A 145 -9.44 -16.22 -16.75
CA MET A 145 -8.97 -16.46 -18.12
C MET A 145 -9.54 -17.75 -18.73
N SER A 146 -9.66 -18.82 -17.96
CA SER A 146 -10.21 -20.09 -18.47
C SER A 146 -11.69 -19.95 -18.83
N LYS A 147 -12.49 -19.24 -18.01
CA LYS A 147 -13.89 -18.90 -18.30
C LYS A 147 -14.05 -18.04 -19.55
N LEU A 148 -13.15 -17.07 -19.78
CA LEU A 148 -13.15 -16.25 -21.00
C LEU A 148 -12.86 -17.09 -22.26
N ASN A 149 -11.99 -18.10 -22.15
CA ASN A 149 -11.66 -19.00 -23.25
C ASN A 149 -12.72 -20.11 -23.49
N THR A 150 -13.70 -20.25 -22.60
CA THR A 150 -14.81 -21.20 -22.78
C THR A 150 -16.04 -20.57 -23.43
N VAL A 151 -15.95 -19.31 -23.89
CA VAL A 151 -17.03 -18.68 -24.68
C VAL A 151 -17.14 -19.41 -26.02
N THR A 152 -18.27 -20.09 -26.16
CA THR A 152 -18.72 -20.96 -27.24
C THR A 152 -18.35 -20.43 -28.63
N ILE A 153 -17.53 -21.18 -29.36
CA ILE A 153 -17.55 -21.12 -30.83
C ILE A 153 -18.93 -21.64 -31.25
N ASN A 154 -19.84 -20.73 -31.54
CA ASN A 154 -21.11 -21.08 -32.19
C ASN A 154 -20.77 -21.66 -33.57
N ARG A 155 -20.79 -22.99 -33.70
CA ARG A 155 -20.65 -23.69 -34.98
C ARG A 155 -21.96 -23.67 -35.79
N GLU A 156 -22.70 -22.58 -35.72
CA GLU A 156 -23.87 -22.32 -36.56
C GLU A 156 -23.50 -21.31 -37.62
N CYS A 157 -22.70 -21.76 -38.59
CA CYS A 157 -22.56 -21.22 -39.95
C CYS A 157 -21.48 -22.04 -40.67
N LEU A 158 -21.87 -23.24 -41.09
CA LEU A 158 -21.28 -23.96 -42.21
C LEU A 158 -22.39 -24.26 -43.21
#